data_AF-A0A7W2RTM5-F1
#
_entry.id   AF-A0A7W2RTM5-F1
#
_cell.length_a   1.000
_cell.length_b   1.000
_cell.length_c   1.000
_cell.angle_alpha   90.00
_cell.angle_beta   90.00
_cell.angle_gamma   90.00
#
_symmetry.space_group_name_H-M   'P 1'
#
loop_
_entity.id
_entity.type
_entity.pdbx_description
1 polymer ?
#
loop_
_entity_poly.entity_id
_entity_poly.type
_entity_poly.pdbx_seq_one_letter_code
_entity_poly.pdbx_strand_id
1 'polypeptide(L)'
;MSELFRRDPRAQWIARNRLHPMHQTLVIGPVFGPSGLLRKNLHLIGFIGPSGLKRIDRSGVSNDSEQGSRRSSTASEVILPLHQVLDPAFYIVVVLDLVSGRLNGHDKDTLGLAQQLANRNCGNDNGGGAVVAIAFGELKDDSFDKAGVDRLIHINDKQYDHYNPEQRCNDLQSIIAELDPQHILLPDSINGGGDLGRRLAAALQQRPACGVWKLNDDTVICRGSAGKRDITRPLSKLLLVMEECSEPISETRHENILMSQQPSPVTIGKLFDQGNMSVDPNAIPLAEAGFILSGGNGINDWKQFHHTARVLGATEAASRVAVDDGNMPRERQVGATGTWVTAQVYIAVGISGAIQHMQGIGQCDKVVAINTDEGCDMIKRADISAIGDSTDILARLVELVEQRKQAKQTNNKEATNEQQ
;
A
#
# COMPACT_ATOMS: atom_id res chain seq x y z
N MET A 1 33.54 57.68 34.93
CA MET A 1 34.07 56.47 35.58
C MET A 1 33.07 55.36 35.30
N SER A 2 33.47 54.35 34.54
CA SER A 2 32.61 53.26 34.10
C SER A 2 32.05 52.46 35.28
N GLU A 3 30.72 52.32 35.35
CA GLU A 3 30.05 51.45 36.31
C GLU A 3 30.32 49.98 35.98
N LEU A 4 31.44 49.47 36.47
CA LEU A 4 31.71 48.03 36.50
C LEU A 4 30.77 47.39 37.53
N PHE A 5 29.67 46.79 37.05
CA PHE A 5 28.78 45.94 37.83
C PHE A 5 29.58 44.81 38.51
N ARG A 6 29.90 44.99 39.80
CA ARG A 6 30.57 43.97 40.60
C ARG A 6 29.55 42.89 40.96
N ARG A 7 29.60 41.77 40.25
CA ARG A 7 28.74 40.61 40.48
C ARG A 7 29.13 39.93 41.81
N ASP A 8 28.17 39.72 42.71
CA ASP A 8 28.39 38.98 43.96
C ASP A 8 28.55 37.47 43.67
N PRO A 9 29.74 36.89 43.92
CA PRO A 9 29.99 35.47 43.65
C PRO A 9 29.09 34.53 44.45
N ARG A 10 28.67 34.92 45.66
CA ARG A 10 27.85 34.08 46.53
C ARG A 10 26.43 33.98 45.99
N ALA A 11 25.85 35.11 45.58
CA ALA A 11 24.53 35.15 44.94
C ALA A 11 24.49 34.31 43.65
N GLN A 12 25.55 34.37 42.83
CA GLN A 12 25.65 33.55 41.62
C GLN A 12 25.76 32.05 41.90
N TRP A 13 26.52 31.68 42.93
CA TRP A 13 26.62 30.28 43.35
C TRP A 13 25.27 29.74 43.83
N ILE A 14 24.54 30.51 44.64
CA ILE A 14 23.20 30.14 45.11
C ILE A 14 22.23 30.02 43.93
N ALA A 15 22.25 30.96 42.97
CA ALA A 15 21.39 30.92 41.78
C ALA A 15 21.71 29.74 40.83
N ARG A 16 22.93 29.17 40.88
CA ARG A 16 23.30 27.95 40.12
C ARG A 16 22.96 26.65 40.84
N ASN A 17 22.93 26.67 42.17
CA ASN A 17 22.73 25.47 42.99
C ASN A 17 21.24 25.24 43.29
N ARG A 18 20.58 24.39 42.48
CA ARG A 18 19.14 24.07 42.58
C ARG A 18 18.71 23.43 43.91
N LEU A 19 19.66 22.89 44.69
CA LEU A 19 19.40 22.28 45.99
C LEU A 19 19.56 23.27 47.15
N HIS A 20 20.02 24.50 46.89
CA HIS A 20 20.21 25.50 47.93
C HIS A 20 18.84 26.07 48.37
N PRO A 21 18.55 26.20 49.69
CA PRO A 21 17.25 26.66 50.19
C PRO A 21 16.79 28.02 49.64
N MET A 22 17.76 28.91 49.39
CA MET A 22 17.52 30.26 48.83
C MET A 22 17.62 30.34 47.30
N HIS A 23 17.69 29.22 46.58
CA HIS A 23 17.76 29.24 45.12
C HIS A 23 16.50 29.88 44.50
N GLN A 24 15.31 29.53 45.01
CA GLN A 24 14.04 30.04 44.47
C GLN A 24 13.85 31.55 44.68
N THR A 25 14.42 32.12 45.74
CA THR A 25 14.29 33.56 46.03
C THR A 25 15.22 34.43 45.17
N LEU A 26 16.31 33.85 44.64
CA LEU A 26 17.28 34.55 43.80
C LEU A 26 17.03 34.37 42.29
N VAL A 27 16.13 33.45 41.91
CA VAL A 27 15.70 33.22 40.52
C VAL A 27 14.33 33.87 40.31
N ILE A 28 14.32 35.19 40.21
CA ILE A 28 13.11 35.96 39.83
C ILE A 28 13.34 36.48 38.42
N GLY A 29 12.71 35.83 37.44
CA GLY A 29 12.68 36.31 36.06
C GLY A 29 12.84 35.23 35.00
N PRO A 30 12.60 35.60 33.73
CA PRO A 30 12.72 34.71 32.58
C PRO A 30 14.15 34.14 32.46
N VAL A 31 14.28 32.81 32.52
CA VAL A 31 15.57 32.14 32.31
C VAL A 31 15.77 31.95 30.81
N PHE A 32 16.72 32.66 30.22
CA PHE A 32 17.08 32.46 28.81
C PHE A 32 18.17 31.39 28.66
N GLY A 33 18.07 30.57 27.61
CA GLY A 33 19.11 29.61 27.23
C GLY A 33 20.30 30.28 26.55
N PRO A 34 21.38 29.54 26.27
CA PRO A 34 22.56 30.04 25.57
C PRO A 34 22.26 30.61 24.16
N SER A 35 21.16 30.15 23.55
CA SER A 35 20.65 30.61 22.26
C SER A 35 19.73 31.83 22.34
N GLY A 36 19.54 32.43 23.52
CA GLY A 36 18.64 33.55 23.73
C GLY A 36 17.15 33.17 23.82
N LEU A 37 16.80 31.89 23.70
CA LEU A 37 15.41 31.41 23.82
C LEU A 37 14.99 31.28 25.28
N LEU A 38 13.75 31.69 25.58
CA LEU A 38 13.16 31.56 26.92
C LEU A 38 13.00 30.07 27.31
N ARG A 39 13.64 29.65 28.39
CA ARG A 39 13.41 28.32 28.98
C ARG A 39 12.11 28.33 29.77
N LYS A 40 11.13 27.57 29.28
CA LYS A 40 9.89 27.27 30.02
C LYS A 40 10.16 26.19 31.08
N ASN A 41 9.71 26.40 32.32
CA ASN A 41 9.81 25.39 33.37
C ASN A 41 8.66 24.38 33.25
N LEU A 42 8.95 23.22 32.67
CA LEU A 42 7.98 22.14 32.43
C LEU A 42 7.33 21.59 33.71
N HIS A 43 7.95 21.77 34.89
CA HIS A 43 7.36 21.30 36.15
C HIS A 43 6.19 22.17 36.63
N LEU A 44 6.13 23.44 36.20
CA LEU A 44 5.05 24.35 36.53
C LEU A 44 3.90 24.32 35.51
N ILE A 45 4.14 23.75 34.33
CA ILE A 45 3.19 23.74 33.22
C ILE A 45 2.47 22.37 33.18
N GLY A 46 1.17 22.36 32.93
CA GLY A 46 0.35 21.15 32.78
C GLY A 46 -0.77 21.01 33.80
N PHE A 47 -1.78 20.21 33.47
CA PHE A 47 -2.93 19.91 34.32
C PHE A 47 -2.89 18.45 34.80
N ILE A 48 -3.55 18.16 35.93
CA ILE A 48 -3.69 16.80 36.43
C ILE A 48 -4.92 16.19 35.76
N GLY A 49 -4.72 15.14 34.97
CA GLY A 49 -5.83 14.42 34.35
C GLY A 49 -6.62 13.58 35.36
N PRO A 50 -7.78 13.02 34.95
CA PRO A 50 -8.63 12.19 35.82
C PRO A 50 -7.91 10.97 36.43
N SER A 51 -6.82 10.51 35.81
CA SER A 51 -5.98 9.41 36.28
C SER A 51 -4.89 9.82 37.27
N GLY A 52 -4.89 11.06 37.78
CA GLY A 52 -3.90 11.58 38.73
C GLY A 52 -2.51 11.89 38.14
N LEU A 53 -2.31 11.65 36.84
CA LEU A 53 -1.05 11.92 36.14
C LEU A 53 -1.04 13.33 35.55
N LYS A 54 0.03 14.08 35.80
CA LYS A 54 0.22 15.43 35.26
C LYS A 54 0.55 15.36 33.78
N ARG A 55 -0.27 16.00 32.94
CA ARG A 55 -0.11 16.07 31.48
C ARG A 55 0.22 17.49 31.04
N ILE A 56 1.13 17.62 30.09
CA ILE A 56 1.51 18.90 29.49
C ILE A 56 0.94 18.92 28.08
N ASP A 57 -0.02 19.81 27.84
CA ASP A 57 -0.53 20.05 26.49
C ASP A 57 0.50 20.85 25.70
N ARG A 58 0.91 20.31 24.55
CA ARG A 58 1.92 20.90 23.64
C ARG A 58 1.29 21.58 22.43
N SER A 59 -0.05 21.51 22.28
CA SER A 59 -0.78 22.07 21.14
C SER A 59 -0.87 23.60 21.15
N GLY A 60 -0.56 24.25 22.29
CA GLY A 60 -0.62 25.71 22.41
C GLY A 60 -2.03 26.29 22.52
N VAL A 61 -3.05 25.44 22.64
CA VAL A 61 -4.45 25.86 22.80
C VAL A 61 -4.75 26.01 24.29
N SER A 62 -5.09 27.23 24.70
CA SER A 62 -5.57 27.55 26.05
C SER A 62 -6.94 26.88 26.27
N ASN A 63 -6.98 25.76 26.99
CA ASN A 63 -8.24 25.15 27.41
C ASN A 63 -8.77 25.90 28.65
N ASP A 64 -9.57 26.94 28.40
CA ASP A 64 -10.57 27.36 29.36
C ASP A 64 -11.83 26.50 29.15
N SER A 65 -12.33 25.94 30.23
CA SER A 65 -13.30 24.86 30.23
C SER A 65 -14.73 25.37 30.08
N GLU A 66 -15.45 24.94 29.04
CA GLU A 66 -16.91 24.76 29.12
C GLU A 66 -17.34 23.45 28.47
N GLN A 67 -18.27 22.79 29.16
CA GLN A 67 -18.83 21.47 28.87
C GLN A 67 -19.58 21.46 27.53
N GLY A 68 -18.92 20.99 26.49
CA GLY A 68 -19.55 20.64 25.21
C GLY A 68 -19.78 19.12 25.12
N SER A 69 -21.05 18.72 25.13
CA SER A 69 -21.55 17.38 24.80
C SER A 69 -20.74 16.71 23.67
N ARG A 70 -20.15 15.54 23.94
CA ARG A 70 -19.55 14.67 22.91
C ARG A 70 -20.63 14.25 21.91
N ARG A 71 -20.76 14.99 20.81
CA ARG A 71 -21.33 14.46 19.59
C ARG A 71 -20.34 13.44 19.05
N SER A 72 -20.76 12.18 18.98
CA SER A 72 -20.06 11.21 18.13
C SER A 72 -20.06 11.80 16.72
N SER A 73 -18.88 12.15 16.21
CA SER A 73 -18.71 12.42 14.79
C SER A 73 -18.96 11.09 14.08
N THR A 74 -20.19 10.88 13.62
CA THR A 74 -20.46 10.03 12.47
C THR A 74 -19.43 10.43 11.42
N ALA A 75 -18.62 9.47 10.95
CA ALA A 75 -17.71 9.68 9.85
C ALA A 75 -18.54 10.17 8.67
N SER A 76 -18.52 11.48 8.42
CA SER A 76 -19.13 12.04 7.22
C SER A 76 -18.34 11.46 6.06
N GLU A 77 -18.99 10.71 5.18
CA GLU A 77 -18.36 10.26 3.94
C GLU A 77 -17.81 11.50 3.24
N VAL A 78 -16.49 11.53 3.05
CA VAL A 78 -15.82 12.60 2.31
C VAL A 78 -16.21 12.42 0.84
N ILE A 79 -17.13 13.25 0.36
CA ILE A 79 -17.52 13.27 -1.05
C ILE A 79 -16.39 13.95 -1.81
N LEU A 80 -15.59 13.15 -2.54
CA LEU A 80 -14.53 13.66 -3.38
C LEU A 80 -15.11 14.44 -4.57
N PRO A 81 -14.49 15.55 -5.00
CA PRO A 81 -14.89 16.29 -6.18
C PRO A 81 -14.85 15.41 -7.44
N LEU A 82 -15.89 15.53 -8.27
CA LEU A 82 -16.00 14.80 -9.53
C LEU A 82 -15.17 15.50 -10.62
N HIS A 83 -14.20 14.77 -11.18
CA HIS A 83 -13.43 15.11 -12.36
C HIS A 83 -14.12 14.53 -13.61
N GLN A 84 -14.35 15.37 -14.62
CA GLN A 84 -15.00 14.97 -15.87
C GLN A 84 -14.27 15.55 -17.07
N VAL A 85 -14.11 14.73 -18.10
CA VAL A 85 -13.51 15.12 -19.38
C VAL A 85 -14.54 14.86 -20.47
N LEU A 86 -15.39 15.84 -20.75
CA LEU A 86 -16.53 15.67 -21.67
C LEU A 86 -16.10 15.45 -23.12
N ASP A 87 -15.13 16.23 -23.59
CA ASP A 87 -14.59 16.15 -24.96
C ASP A 87 -13.05 16.10 -24.89
N PRO A 88 -12.47 14.88 -24.79
CA PRO A 88 -11.03 14.73 -24.66
C PRO A 88 -10.34 15.04 -25.99
N ALA A 89 -9.37 15.95 -25.96
CA ALA A 89 -8.58 16.28 -27.14
C ALA A 89 -7.62 15.14 -27.53
N PHE A 90 -7.25 14.31 -26.56
CA PHE A 90 -6.41 13.14 -26.74
C PHE A 90 -6.62 12.13 -25.61
N TYR A 91 -6.15 10.90 -25.84
CA TYR A 91 -6.20 9.83 -24.84
C TYR A 91 -4.80 9.46 -24.33
N ILE A 92 -4.74 9.14 -23.05
CA ILE A 92 -3.63 8.43 -22.41
C ILE A 92 -4.13 7.04 -22.04
N VAL A 93 -3.54 6.00 -22.60
CA VAL A 93 -3.97 4.62 -22.34
C VAL A 93 -3.13 4.01 -21.24
N VAL A 94 -3.79 3.35 -20.29
CA VAL A 94 -3.15 2.57 -19.23
C VAL A 94 -3.66 1.13 -19.32
N VAL A 95 -2.75 0.17 -19.52
CA VAL A 95 -3.10 -1.25 -19.43
C VAL A 95 -2.79 -1.74 -18.03
N LEU A 96 -3.82 -2.20 -17.31
CA LEU A 96 -3.70 -2.59 -15.91
C LEU A 96 -3.28 -4.05 -15.77
N ASP A 97 -2.52 -4.36 -14.73
CA ASP A 97 -2.14 -5.74 -14.40
C ASP A 97 -3.25 -6.50 -13.67
N LEU A 98 -3.97 -5.82 -12.77
CA LEU A 98 -5.10 -6.36 -12.03
C LEU A 98 -4.80 -7.72 -11.38
N VAL A 99 -3.75 -7.77 -10.55
CA VAL A 99 -3.37 -9.01 -9.85
C VAL A 99 -4.57 -9.55 -9.07
N SER A 100 -4.99 -10.78 -9.40
CA SER A 100 -6.21 -11.43 -8.87
C SER A 100 -7.55 -10.71 -9.16
N GLY A 101 -7.58 -9.85 -10.17
CA GLY A 101 -8.76 -9.06 -10.57
C GLY A 101 -8.98 -7.78 -9.77
N ARG A 102 -7.94 -7.26 -9.09
CA ARG A 102 -8.03 -6.07 -8.23
C ARG A 102 -6.94 -5.06 -8.56
N LEU A 103 -7.23 -3.78 -8.37
CA LEU A 103 -6.24 -2.72 -8.49
C LEU A 103 -5.18 -2.86 -7.39
N ASN A 104 -3.92 -3.00 -7.79
CA ASN A 104 -2.78 -3.01 -6.87
C ASN A 104 -2.13 -1.61 -6.77
N GLY A 105 -1.09 -1.47 -5.95
CA GLY A 105 -0.36 -0.19 -5.80
C GLY A 105 0.27 0.27 -7.12
N HIS A 106 0.92 -0.64 -7.85
CA HIS A 106 1.58 -0.34 -9.13
C HIS A 106 0.60 0.17 -10.20
N ASP A 107 -0.60 -0.43 -10.28
CA ASP A 107 -1.69 0.04 -11.15
C ASP A 107 -2.07 1.49 -10.81
N LYS A 108 -2.19 1.82 -9.52
CA LYS A 108 -2.55 3.16 -9.04
C LYS A 108 -1.46 4.19 -9.29
N ASP A 109 -0.19 3.83 -9.09
CA ASP A 109 0.95 4.70 -9.41
C ASP A 109 1.00 4.98 -10.91
N THR A 110 0.72 3.97 -11.73
CA THR A 110 0.66 4.09 -13.19
C THR A 110 -0.47 5.03 -13.63
N LEU A 111 -1.66 4.90 -13.02
CA LEU A 111 -2.79 5.80 -13.26
C LEU A 111 -2.49 7.23 -12.80
N GLY A 112 -1.79 7.40 -11.67
CA GLY A 112 -1.31 8.71 -11.22
C GLY A 112 -0.40 9.38 -12.25
N LEU A 113 0.56 8.63 -12.81
CA LEU A 113 1.44 9.12 -13.87
C LEU A 113 0.65 9.47 -15.15
N ALA A 114 -0.35 8.66 -15.51
CA ALA A 114 -1.22 8.92 -16.64
C ALA A 114 -2.00 10.23 -16.49
N GLN A 115 -2.51 10.50 -15.29
CA GLN A 115 -3.20 11.76 -14.98
C GLN A 115 -2.27 12.97 -15.03
N GLN A 116 -1.00 12.84 -14.63
CA GLN A 116 -0.01 13.90 -14.83
C GLN A 116 0.19 14.22 -16.32
N LEU A 117 0.25 13.19 -17.17
CA LEU A 117 0.38 13.36 -18.63
C LEU A 117 -0.88 13.98 -19.23
N ALA A 118 -2.06 13.51 -18.84
CA ALA A 118 -3.34 14.01 -19.33
C ALA A 118 -3.55 15.50 -18.99
N ASN A 119 -3.11 15.93 -17.81
CA ASN A 119 -3.28 17.30 -17.31
C ASN A 119 -2.16 18.27 -17.71
N ARG A 120 -1.08 17.79 -18.34
CA ARG A 120 0.10 18.60 -18.66
C ARG A 120 -0.19 19.80 -19.56
N ASN A 121 -1.20 19.70 -20.43
CA ASN A 121 -1.58 20.74 -21.39
C ASN A 121 -2.91 21.43 -21.06
N CYS A 122 -3.51 21.15 -19.90
CA CYS A 122 -4.74 21.79 -19.44
C CYS A 122 -4.47 23.28 -19.14
N GLY A 123 -4.61 24.14 -20.15
CA GLY A 123 -4.36 25.58 -20.04
C GLY A 123 -3.92 26.26 -21.36
N ASN A 124 -3.39 25.49 -22.30
CA ASN A 124 -3.18 25.95 -23.68
C ASN A 124 -4.42 25.56 -24.52
N ASP A 125 -4.66 26.22 -25.65
CA ASP A 125 -5.84 26.06 -26.55
C ASP A 125 -6.14 24.61 -27.06
N ASN A 126 -5.42 23.59 -26.57
CA ASN A 126 -5.44 22.21 -27.04
C ASN A 126 -6.40 21.26 -26.28
N GLY A 127 -7.21 21.73 -25.33
CA GLY A 127 -8.14 20.88 -24.57
C GLY A 127 -7.46 19.88 -23.61
N GLY A 128 -8.24 19.24 -22.73
CA GLY A 128 -7.76 18.28 -21.73
C GLY A 128 -7.66 16.84 -22.28
N GLY A 129 -6.74 16.04 -21.75
CA GLY A 129 -6.64 14.61 -22.05
C GLY A 129 -7.53 13.76 -21.14
N ALA A 130 -7.97 12.59 -21.61
CA ALA A 130 -8.64 11.59 -20.78
C ALA A 130 -7.78 10.33 -20.59
N VAL A 131 -7.78 9.78 -19.37
CA VAL A 131 -7.13 8.51 -19.07
C VAL A 131 -8.09 7.35 -19.34
N VAL A 132 -7.69 6.47 -20.25
CA VAL A 132 -8.41 5.25 -20.62
C VAL A 132 -7.71 4.05 -20.00
N ALA A 133 -8.36 3.40 -19.03
CA ALA A 133 -7.88 2.14 -18.47
C ALA A 133 -8.37 0.96 -19.31
N ILE A 134 -7.48 0.01 -19.60
CA ILE A 134 -7.79 -1.26 -20.25
C ILE A 134 -7.61 -2.39 -19.23
N ALA A 135 -8.68 -3.12 -18.98
CA ALA A 135 -8.74 -4.23 -18.04
C ALA A 135 -9.08 -5.54 -18.78
N PHE A 136 -8.26 -6.56 -18.59
CA PHE A 136 -8.49 -7.92 -19.10
C PHE A 136 -8.93 -8.86 -17.98
N GLY A 137 -9.91 -9.73 -18.26
CA GLY A 137 -10.37 -10.77 -17.34
C GLY A 137 -11.34 -10.29 -16.27
N GLU A 138 -11.44 -11.05 -15.18
CA GLU A 138 -12.40 -10.80 -14.09
C GLU A 138 -12.04 -9.53 -13.29
N LEU A 139 -13.04 -8.66 -13.08
CA LEU A 139 -12.93 -7.50 -12.18
C LEU A 139 -13.64 -7.78 -10.86
N LYS A 140 -12.90 -7.67 -9.75
CA LYS A 140 -13.39 -7.82 -8.37
C LYS A 140 -13.41 -6.52 -7.58
N ASP A 141 -12.92 -5.44 -8.19
CA ASP A 141 -12.80 -4.11 -7.61
C ASP A 141 -13.69 -3.15 -8.41
N ASP A 142 -14.37 -2.24 -7.73
CA ASP A 142 -15.22 -1.21 -8.33
C ASP A 142 -14.64 0.21 -8.17
N SER A 143 -13.46 0.35 -7.54
CA SER A 143 -12.86 1.63 -7.16
C SER A 143 -12.05 2.34 -8.26
N PHE A 144 -12.27 1.99 -9.53
CA PHE A 144 -11.61 2.61 -10.69
C PHE A 144 -11.86 4.12 -10.78
N ASP A 145 -13.06 4.57 -10.39
CA ASP A 145 -13.43 5.97 -10.34
C ASP A 145 -12.55 6.77 -9.36
N LYS A 146 -12.20 6.19 -8.22
CA LYS A 146 -11.30 6.79 -7.22
C LYS A 146 -9.82 6.64 -7.57
N ALA A 147 -9.48 5.78 -8.53
CA ALA A 147 -8.11 5.52 -8.94
C ALA A 147 -7.61 6.44 -10.08
N GLY A 148 -8.46 7.35 -10.59
CA GLY A 148 -8.08 8.26 -11.68
C GLY A 148 -8.47 7.77 -13.07
N VAL A 149 -9.45 6.87 -13.20
CA VAL A 149 -9.90 6.36 -14.50
C VAL A 149 -11.04 7.23 -15.06
N ASP A 150 -10.81 7.91 -16.18
CA ASP A 150 -11.86 8.69 -16.87
C ASP A 150 -12.71 7.79 -17.78
N ARG A 151 -12.09 6.82 -18.46
CA ARG A 151 -12.74 5.84 -19.34
C ARG A 151 -12.24 4.43 -19.04
N LEU A 152 -13.11 3.44 -19.13
CA LEU A 152 -12.76 2.03 -18.93
C LEU A 152 -13.12 1.20 -20.16
N ILE A 153 -12.15 0.46 -20.68
CA ILE A 153 -12.37 -0.65 -21.61
C ILE A 153 -12.15 -1.94 -20.83
N HIS A 154 -13.22 -2.71 -20.65
CA HIS A 154 -13.18 -3.99 -19.95
C HIS A 154 -13.45 -5.13 -20.92
N ILE A 155 -12.49 -6.05 -21.02
CA ILE A 155 -12.58 -7.22 -21.89
C ILE A 155 -12.60 -8.48 -21.01
N ASN A 156 -13.80 -9.03 -20.83
CA ASN A 156 -14.05 -10.16 -19.93
C ASN A 156 -14.39 -11.44 -20.69
N ASP A 157 -13.42 -11.98 -21.41
CA ASP A 157 -13.54 -13.29 -22.04
C ASP A 157 -12.71 -14.33 -21.29
N LYS A 158 -13.21 -15.58 -21.26
CA LYS A 158 -12.54 -16.74 -20.62
C LYS A 158 -11.12 -16.98 -21.11
N GLN A 159 -10.79 -16.53 -22.32
CA GLN A 159 -9.43 -16.65 -22.87
C GLN A 159 -8.37 -15.85 -22.10
N TYR A 160 -8.80 -14.91 -21.24
CA TYR A 160 -7.90 -14.11 -20.39
C TYR A 160 -7.82 -14.62 -18.94
N ASP A 161 -8.55 -15.69 -18.59
CA ASP A 161 -8.40 -16.40 -17.32
C ASP A 161 -7.02 -17.07 -17.21
N HIS A 162 -6.36 -17.27 -18.35
CA HIS A 162 -5.06 -17.89 -18.51
C HIS A 162 -4.04 -16.93 -19.11
N TYR A 163 -2.75 -17.29 -18.99
CA TYR A 163 -1.67 -16.51 -19.58
C TYR A 163 -1.72 -16.58 -21.12
N ASN A 164 -2.28 -15.54 -21.75
CA ASN A 164 -2.42 -15.42 -23.19
C ASN A 164 -1.97 -14.03 -23.69
N PRO A 165 -0.64 -13.76 -23.72
CA PRO A 165 -0.12 -12.46 -24.11
C PRO A 165 -0.27 -12.17 -25.61
N GLU A 166 -0.40 -13.21 -26.45
CA GLU A 166 -0.53 -13.06 -27.90
C GLU A 166 -1.90 -12.48 -28.27
N GLN A 167 -2.98 -13.01 -27.69
CA GLN A 167 -4.30 -12.43 -27.89
C GLN A 167 -4.38 -11.01 -27.31
N ARG A 168 -3.95 -10.81 -26.05
CA ARG A 168 -3.95 -9.47 -25.43
C ARG A 168 -3.22 -8.44 -26.29
N CYS A 169 -2.08 -8.80 -26.88
CA CYS A 169 -1.33 -7.91 -27.77
C CYS A 169 -2.11 -7.59 -29.06
N ASN A 170 -2.86 -8.53 -29.62
CA ASN A 170 -3.71 -8.31 -30.79
C ASN A 170 -4.88 -7.37 -30.49
N ASP A 171 -5.55 -7.55 -29.35
CA ASP A 171 -6.64 -6.67 -28.92
C ASP A 171 -6.11 -5.26 -28.67
N LEU A 172 -4.98 -5.14 -27.96
CA LEU A 172 -4.35 -3.84 -27.69
C LEU A 172 -3.97 -3.11 -28.98
N GLN A 173 -3.43 -3.79 -29.99
CA GLN A 173 -3.14 -3.17 -31.29
C GLN A 173 -4.40 -2.60 -31.95
N SER A 174 -5.52 -3.33 -31.87
CA SER A 174 -6.81 -2.89 -32.43
C SER A 174 -7.32 -1.65 -31.70
N ILE A 175 -7.33 -1.67 -30.36
CA ILE A 175 -7.76 -0.56 -29.51
C ILE A 175 -6.88 0.67 -29.72
N ILE A 176 -5.56 0.49 -29.77
CA ILE A 176 -4.60 1.59 -29.95
C ILE A 176 -4.72 2.22 -31.34
N ALA A 177 -5.00 1.43 -32.38
CA ALA A 177 -5.24 1.95 -33.71
C ALA A 177 -6.54 2.77 -33.80
N GLU A 178 -7.56 2.39 -33.03
CA GLU A 178 -8.84 3.12 -32.94
C GLU A 178 -8.73 4.41 -32.12
N LEU A 179 -8.08 4.36 -30.96
CA LEU A 179 -7.98 5.50 -30.04
C LEU A 179 -6.89 6.52 -30.41
N ASP A 180 -5.88 6.11 -31.18
CA ASP A 180 -4.62 6.83 -31.42
C ASP A 180 -4.11 7.62 -30.20
N PRO A 181 -3.78 6.94 -29.10
CA PRO A 181 -3.39 7.61 -27.86
C PRO A 181 -2.03 8.31 -27.99
N GLN A 182 -1.86 9.42 -27.27
CA GLN A 182 -0.57 10.11 -27.19
C GLN A 182 0.49 9.25 -26.50
N HIS A 183 0.11 8.62 -25.38
CA HIS A 183 0.96 7.73 -24.61
C HIS A 183 0.22 6.47 -24.17
N ILE A 184 0.97 5.37 -24.09
CA ILE A 184 0.54 4.06 -23.62
C ILE A 184 1.43 3.69 -22.44
N LEU A 185 0.83 3.45 -21.29
CA LEU A 185 1.51 3.08 -20.06
C LEU A 185 1.14 1.65 -19.67
N LEU A 186 2.14 0.88 -19.28
CA LEU A 186 1.96 -0.41 -18.64
C LEU A 186 2.88 -0.50 -17.42
N PRO A 187 2.46 -1.16 -16.32
CA PRO A 187 3.36 -1.55 -15.26
C PRO A 187 4.54 -2.38 -15.81
N ASP A 188 5.79 -2.01 -15.52
CA ASP A 188 6.99 -2.80 -15.84
C ASP A 188 7.15 -3.96 -14.83
N SER A 189 6.11 -4.77 -14.71
CA SER A 189 5.96 -5.80 -13.68
C SER A 189 6.20 -7.21 -14.24
N ILE A 190 6.40 -8.16 -13.32
CA ILE A 190 6.42 -9.59 -13.61
C ILE A 190 5.01 -10.20 -13.75
N ASN A 191 3.97 -9.47 -13.38
CA ASN A 191 2.59 -9.97 -13.35
C ASN A 191 1.90 -9.95 -14.72
N GLY A 192 2.53 -9.33 -15.72
CA GLY A 192 2.09 -9.39 -17.11
C GLY A 192 2.45 -8.13 -17.90
N GLY A 193 2.32 -6.95 -17.29
CA GLY A 193 2.51 -5.65 -17.95
C GLY A 193 3.88 -5.49 -18.60
N GLY A 194 4.94 -5.97 -17.95
CA GLY A 194 6.30 -5.90 -18.48
C GLY A 194 6.48 -6.73 -19.76
N ASP A 195 5.99 -7.98 -19.78
CA ASP A 195 6.05 -8.84 -20.97
C ASP A 195 5.13 -8.32 -22.08
N LEU A 196 3.87 -8.03 -21.74
CA LEU A 196 2.86 -7.54 -22.68
C LEU A 196 3.28 -6.23 -23.33
N GLY A 197 3.80 -5.28 -22.55
CA GLY A 197 4.22 -3.98 -23.04
C GLY A 197 5.44 -4.06 -23.97
N ARG A 198 6.37 -4.99 -23.75
CA ARG A 198 7.49 -5.25 -24.67
C ARG A 198 7.03 -5.88 -25.98
N ARG A 199 6.07 -6.81 -25.92
CA ARG A 199 5.44 -7.41 -27.12
C ARG A 199 4.70 -6.36 -27.93
N LEU A 200 3.91 -5.53 -27.26
CA LEU A 200 3.17 -4.44 -27.89
C LEU A 200 4.11 -3.42 -28.54
N ALA A 201 5.19 -3.03 -27.85
CA ALA A 201 6.18 -2.12 -28.42
C ALA A 201 6.81 -2.67 -29.71
N ALA A 202 7.15 -3.96 -29.72
CA ALA A 202 7.67 -4.62 -30.91
C ALA A 202 6.63 -4.68 -32.04
N ALA A 203 5.37 -5.00 -31.73
CA ALA A 203 4.29 -5.07 -32.70
C ALA A 203 3.99 -3.70 -33.34
N LEU A 204 4.00 -2.63 -32.54
CA LEU A 204 3.82 -1.25 -33.00
C LEU A 204 5.08 -0.64 -33.63
N GLN A 205 6.21 -1.36 -33.64
CA GLN A 205 7.53 -0.86 -34.03
C GLN A 205 7.93 0.45 -33.32
N GLN A 206 7.53 0.58 -32.05
CA GLN A 206 7.85 1.74 -31.21
C GLN A 206 8.97 1.39 -30.24
N ARG A 207 9.87 2.34 -29.97
CA ARG A 207 10.89 2.18 -28.93
C ARG A 207 10.29 2.53 -27.57
N PRO A 208 10.19 1.57 -26.62
CA PRO A 208 9.66 1.88 -25.31
C PRO A 208 10.71 2.58 -24.44
N ALA A 209 10.23 3.36 -23.46
CA ALA A 209 11.01 3.73 -22.28
C ALA A 209 10.68 2.74 -21.16
N CYS A 210 11.65 1.90 -20.79
CA CYS A 210 11.50 0.91 -19.72
C CYS A 210 12.02 1.46 -18.39
N GLY A 211 11.54 0.91 -17.28
CA GLY A 211 11.97 1.30 -15.94
C GLY A 211 11.70 2.77 -15.61
N VAL A 212 10.64 3.37 -16.17
CA VAL A 212 10.30 4.79 -15.93
C VAL A 212 9.81 4.93 -14.49
N TRP A 213 10.52 5.70 -13.66
CA TRP A 213 10.09 5.95 -12.28
C TRP A 213 9.76 7.43 -12.03
N LYS A 214 10.00 8.31 -13.01
CA LYS A 214 9.64 9.72 -12.89
C LYS A 214 9.42 10.38 -14.24
N LEU A 215 8.39 11.23 -14.33
CA LEU A 215 8.19 12.18 -15.42
C LEU A 215 8.81 13.55 -15.06
N ASN A 216 9.50 14.15 -16.02
CA ASN A 216 10.09 15.49 -15.95
C ASN A 216 9.75 16.24 -17.25
N ASP A 217 8.63 16.94 -17.27
CA ASP A 217 8.15 17.68 -18.45
C ASP A 217 8.21 16.81 -19.72
N ASP A 218 9.10 17.12 -20.68
CA ASP A 218 9.27 16.40 -21.95
C ASP A 218 10.20 15.18 -21.88
N THR A 219 10.66 14.84 -20.69
CA THR A 219 11.59 13.74 -20.46
C THR A 219 11.10 12.81 -19.36
N VAL A 220 11.60 11.58 -19.38
CA VAL A 220 11.37 10.60 -18.34
C VAL A 220 12.72 10.17 -17.75
N ILE A 221 12.72 9.91 -16.44
CA ILE A 221 13.85 9.27 -15.77
C ILE A 221 13.58 7.78 -15.70
N CYS A 222 14.49 7.01 -16.28
CA CYS A 222 14.45 5.56 -16.29
C CYS A 222 15.52 4.98 -15.36
N ARG A 223 15.19 3.90 -14.65
CA ARG A 223 16.16 3.14 -13.86
C ARG A 223 16.93 2.18 -14.77
N GLY A 224 18.25 2.28 -14.75
CA GLY A 224 19.15 1.47 -15.57
C GLY A 224 20.26 0.81 -14.75
N SER A 225 21.08 -0.02 -15.42
CA SER A 225 22.24 -0.69 -14.81
C SER A 225 21.90 -1.49 -13.54
N ALA A 226 20.83 -2.30 -13.60
CA ALA A 226 20.33 -3.08 -12.47
C ALA A 226 20.03 -2.22 -11.22
N GLY A 227 19.33 -1.11 -11.40
CA GLY A 227 18.94 -0.22 -10.29
C GLY A 227 19.99 0.83 -9.89
N LYS A 228 21.18 0.82 -10.51
CA LYS A 228 22.33 1.60 -10.02
C LYS A 228 22.47 2.99 -10.64
N ARG A 229 21.74 3.29 -11.72
CA ARG A 229 21.85 4.55 -12.44
C ARG A 229 20.50 5.03 -12.93
N ASP A 230 20.35 6.34 -12.96
CA ASP A 230 19.25 7.01 -13.62
C ASP A 230 19.67 7.44 -15.02
N ILE A 231 18.76 7.26 -15.98
CA ILE A 231 18.95 7.58 -17.39
C ILE A 231 17.80 8.47 -17.81
N THR A 232 18.11 9.72 -18.16
CA THR A 232 17.12 10.64 -18.73
C THR A 232 16.91 10.35 -20.21
N ARG A 233 15.64 10.24 -20.63
CA ARG A 233 15.25 9.97 -22.02
C ARG A 233 14.09 10.88 -22.44
N PRO A 234 13.93 11.18 -23.73
CA PRO A 234 12.73 11.86 -24.20
C PRO A 234 11.49 11.02 -23.93
N LEU A 235 10.36 11.69 -23.67
CA LEU A 235 9.06 11.05 -23.50
C LEU A 235 8.73 10.20 -24.74
N SER A 236 8.29 8.96 -24.51
CA SER A 236 8.06 7.97 -25.58
C SER A 236 6.57 7.66 -25.71
N LYS A 237 6.11 7.20 -26.90
CA LYS A 237 4.71 6.77 -27.09
C LYS A 237 4.34 5.59 -26.18
N LEU A 238 5.31 4.71 -25.86
CA LEU A 238 5.11 3.59 -24.94
C LEU A 238 6.06 3.69 -23.73
N LEU A 239 5.49 3.59 -22.54
CA LEU A 239 6.17 3.67 -21.25
C LEU A 239 5.91 2.39 -20.46
N LEU A 240 6.98 1.73 -20.01
CA LEU A 240 6.90 0.70 -18.98
C LEU A 240 7.37 1.33 -17.67
N VAL A 241 6.47 1.45 -16.72
CA VAL A 241 6.64 2.27 -15.53
C VAL A 241 6.93 1.40 -14.30
N MET A 242 7.82 1.86 -13.44
CA MET A 242 8.15 1.20 -12.17
C MET A 242 7.05 1.47 -11.13
N GLU A 243 7.04 0.68 -10.07
CA GLU A 243 6.35 1.04 -8.84
C GLU A 243 6.85 2.41 -8.32
N GLU A 244 6.00 3.11 -7.59
CA GLU A 244 6.27 4.44 -7.02
C GLU A 244 6.63 5.50 -8.08
N CYS A 245 6.14 5.34 -9.32
CA CYS A 245 6.42 6.32 -10.39
C CYS A 245 5.68 7.65 -10.25
N SER A 246 4.56 7.64 -9.53
CA SER A 246 3.74 8.80 -9.19
C SER A 246 2.94 8.48 -7.93
N GLU A 247 2.53 9.51 -7.20
CA GLU A 247 1.53 9.37 -6.15
C GLU A 247 0.18 8.91 -6.76
N PRO A 248 -0.50 7.94 -6.14
CA PRO A 248 -1.86 7.57 -6.46
C PRO A 248 -2.86 8.73 -6.35
N ILE A 249 -3.87 8.73 -7.22
CA ILE A 249 -5.00 9.66 -7.10
C ILE A 249 -5.78 9.33 -5.82
N SER A 250 -5.99 10.35 -4.99
CA SER A 250 -6.75 10.25 -3.74
C SER A 250 -7.68 11.44 -3.48
N GLU A 251 -7.53 12.52 -4.26
CA GLU A 251 -8.24 13.78 -4.04
C GLU A 251 -9.51 13.93 -4.88
N THR A 252 -9.64 13.16 -5.96
CA THR A 252 -10.72 13.29 -6.95
C THR A 252 -11.41 11.95 -7.20
N ARG A 253 -12.67 12.03 -7.63
CA ARG A 253 -13.42 10.92 -8.21
C ARG A 253 -13.59 11.20 -9.70
N HIS A 254 -13.37 10.21 -10.55
CA HIS A 254 -13.46 10.33 -12.00
C HIS A 254 -14.74 9.67 -12.52
N GLU A 255 -15.16 10.04 -13.72
CA GLU A 255 -16.44 9.57 -14.28
C GLU A 255 -16.46 8.08 -14.68
N ASN A 256 -15.30 7.49 -14.94
CA ASN A 256 -15.14 6.06 -15.25
C ASN A 256 -16.18 5.51 -16.26
N ILE A 257 -16.31 6.18 -17.41
CA ILE A 257 -17.29 5.81 -18.43
C ILE A 257 -16.82 4.53 -19.15
N LEU A 258 -17.68 3.51 -19.18
CA LEU A 258 -17.41 2.27 -19.91
C LEU A 258 -17.47 2.51 -21.43
N MET A 259 -16.41 2.11 -22.13
CA MET A 259 -16.31 2.12 -23.58
C MET A 259 -16.48 0.70 -24.13
N SER A 260 -17.29 0.56 -25.17
CA SER A 260 -17.50 -0.74 -25.84
C SER A 260 -16.38 -0.99 -26.83
N GLN A 261 -15.80 -2.19 -26.80
CA GLN A 261 -14.79 -2.63 -27.77
C GLN A 261 -15.35 -3.76 -28.63
N GLN A 262 -15.08 -3.69 -29.94
CA GLN A 262 -15.35 -4.82 -30.82
C GLN A 262 -14.33 -5.94 -30.58
N PRO A 263 -14.76 -7.21 -30.53
CA PRO A 263 -13.85 -8.32 -30.32
C PRO A 263 -12.87 -8.42 -31.50
N SER A 264 -11.57 -8.45 -31.22
CA SER A 264 -10.57 -8.70 -32.25
C SER A 264 -10.58 -10.18 -32.64
N PRO A 265 -10.18 -10.52 -33.88
CA PRO A 265 -10.08 -11.90 -34.32
C PRO A 265 -9.19 -12.72 -33.38
N VAL A 266 -9.62 -13.94 -33.07
CA VAL A 266 -8.83 -14.85 -32.23
C VAL A 266 -7.54 -15.23 -32.97
N THR A 267 -6.41 -14.95 -32.35
CA THR A 267 -5.09 -15.36 -32.82
C THR A 267 -4.80 -16.77 -32.34
N ILE A 268 -4.38 -17.65 -33.25
CA ILE A 268 -3.85 -18.96 -32.86
C ILE A 268 -2.49 -18.74 -32.21
N GLY A 269 -2.48 -18.76 -30.88
CA GLY A 269 -1.28 -18.59 -30.08
C GLY A 269 -0.30 -19.75 -30.26
N LYS A 270 0.99 -19.45 -30.12
CA LYS A 270 2.07 -20.44 -30.04
C LYS A 270 2.35 -20.84 -28.59
N LEU A 271 1.89 -20.01 -27.64
CA LEU A 271 2.05 -20.24 -26.21
C LEU A 271 0.83 -20.98 -25.65
N PHE A 272 1.09 -22.03 -24.87
CA PHE A 272 0.06 -22.79 -24.17
C PHE A 272 0.29 -22.69 -22.68
N ASP A 273 -0.63 -22.03 -21.98
CA ASP A 273 -0.64 -22.01 -20.53
C ASP A 273 -0.97 -23.42 -19.99
N GLN A 274 -0.08 -23.96 -19.16
CA GLN A 274 -0.28 -25.24 -18.47
C GLN A 274 -0.87 -25.05 -17.06
N GLY A 275 -1.22 -23.81 -16.72
CA GLY A 275 -1.73 -23.42 -15.41
C GLY A 275 -0.63 -23.25 -14.37
N ASN A 276 -1.05 -22.82 -13.18
CA ASN A 276 -0.14 -22.59 -12.08
C ASN A 276 0.39 -23.92 -11.54
N MET A 277 1.71 -24.01 -11.39
CA MET A 277 2.32 -25.13 -10.68
C MET A 277 2.18 -24.91 -9.17
N SER A 278 1.71 -25.93 -8.45
CA SER A 278 1.68 -25.89 -6.99
C SER A 278 3.11 -25.96 -6.46
N VAL A 279 3.58 -24.86 -5.87
CA VAL A 279 4.82 -24.81 -5.10
C VAL A 279 4.45 -24.98 -3.63
N ASP A 280 5.28 -25.68 -2.85
CA ASP A 280 5.14 -25.69 -1.40
C ASP A 280 5.21 -24.24 -0.88
N PRO A 281 4.16 -23.71 -0.22
CA PRO A 281 4.19 -22.34 0.31
C PRO A 281 5.37 -22.08 1.24
N ASN A 282 5.88 -23.13 1.91
CA ASN A 282 7.05 -23.03 2.77
C ASN A 282 8.37 -23.08 1.98
N ALA A 283 8.41 -23.46 0.70
CA ALA A 283 9.60 -23.28 -0.13
C ALA A 283 9.78 -21.82 -0.60
N ILE A 284 8.74 -20.99 -0.49
CA ILE A 284 8.78 -19.59 -0.91
C ILE A 284 9.54 -18.75 0.12
N PRO A 285 10.54 -17.93 -0.30
CA PRO A 285 11.19 -16.97 0.57
C PRO A 285 10.17 -16.00 1.19
N LEU A 286 10.29 -15.70 2.49
CA LEU A 286 9.34 -14.83 3.19
C LEU A 286 9.15 -13.45 2.53
N ALA A 287 10.21 -12.89 1.95
CA ALA A 287 10.17 -11.59 1.28
C ALA A 287 9.28 -11.57 0.02
N GLU A 288 9.04 -12.74 -0.59
CA GLU A 288 8.26 -12.91 -1.83
C GLU A 288 6.87 -13.50 -1.57
N ALA A 289 6.59 -13.91 -0.33
CA ALA A 289 5.34 -14.58 0.01
C ALA A 289 4.15 -13.59 -0.02
N GLY A 290 3.22 -13.81 -0.95
CA GLY A 290 2.01 -12.98 -1.08
C GLY A 290 0.94 -13.23 0.00
N PHE A 291 0.95 -14.41 0.63
CA PHE A 291 0.01 -14.76 1.69
C PHE A 291 0.74 -15.43 2.86
N ILE A 292 0.75 -14.77 4.02
CA ILE A 292 1.52 -15.19 5.19
C ILE A 292 0.59 -15.44 6.38
N LEU A 293 0.77 -16.59 7.04
CA LEU A 293 0.23 -16.87 8.37
C LEU A 293 1.39 -16.82 9.38
N SER A 294 1.33 -15.88 10.32
CA SER A 294 2.42 -15.58 11.23
C SER A 294 2.06 -15.86 12.68
N GLY A 295 2.89 -16.65 13.36
CA GLY A 295 2.68 -17.09 14.73
C GLY A 295 3.45 -16.30 15.78
N GLY A 296 2.77 -15.92 16.85
CA GLY A 296 3.34 -15.22 18.01
C GLY A 296 3.44 -16.08 19.27
N ASN A 297 3.81 -15.42 20.37
CA ASN A 297 3.83 -16.03 21.70
C ASN A 297 2.44 -16.48 22.19
N GLY A 298 1.36 -15.92 21.66
CA GLY A 298 -0.01 -16.30 22.01
C GLY A 298 -0.48 -17.62 21.38
N ILE A 299 0.40 -18.39 20.71
CA ILE A 299 0.07 -19.71 20.17
C ILE A 299 0.45 -20.78 21.18
N ASN A 300 -0.56 -21.54 21.60
CA ASN A 300 -0.38 -22.68 22.50
C ASN A 300 -0.34 -24.03 21.73
N ASP A 301 -1.08 -24.16 20.64
CA ASP A 301 -1.09 -25.35 19.77
C ASP A 301 -0.42 -25.08 18.41
N TRP A 302 0.89 -25.31 18.36
CA TRP A 302 1.66 -25.17 17.13
C TRP A 302 1.30 -26.23 16.07
N LYS A 303 0.82 -27.41 16.44
CA LYS A 303 0.41 -28.42 15.47
C LYS A 303 -0.80 -27.93 14.68
N GLN A 304 -1.77 -27.34 15.37
CA GLN A 304 -2.92 -26.72 14.73
C GLN A 304 -2.51 -25.51 13.86
N PHE A 305 -1.55 -24.70 14.32
CA PHE A 305 -1.02 -23.59 13.52
C PHE A 305 -0.45 -24.07 12.17
N HIS A 306 0.44 -25.06 12.17
CA HIS A 306 1.03 -25.61 10.94
C HIS A 306 -0.03 -26.27 10.04
N HIS A 307 -1.01 -26.96 10.63
CA HIS A 307 -2.14 -27.51 9.88
C HIS A 307 -2.96 -26.41 9.20
N THR A 308 -3.24 -25.32 9.92
CA THR A 308 -3.99 -24.18 9.39
C THR A 308 -3.24 -23.50 8.25
N ALA A 309 -1.93 -23.30 8.38
CA ALA A 309 -1.08 -22.76 7.30
C ALA A 309 -1.20 -23.60 6.03
N ARG A 310 -1.09 -24.94 6.16
CA ARG A 310 -1.23 -25.88 5.05
C ARG A 310 -2.62 -25.83 4.40
N VAL A 311 -3.69 -25.82 5.21
CA VAL A 311 -5.07 -25.75 4.70
C VAL A 311 -5.31 -24.45 3.95
N LEU A 312 -4.76 -23.34 4.45
CA LEU A 312 -4.84 -22.03 3.81
C LEU A 312 -3.96 -21.92 2.56
N GLY A 313 -2.89 -22.72 2.48
CA GLY A 313 -1.84 -22.53 1.47
C GLY A 313 -1.01 -21.27 1.75
N ALA A 314 -0.90 -20.87 3.02
CA ALA A 314 -0.15 -19.70 3.44
C ALA A 314 1.30 -20.08 3.76
N THR A 315 2.23 -19.18 3.45
CA THR A 315 3.62 -19.30 3.90
C THR A 315 3.67 -19.03 5.40
N GLU A 316 4.31 -19.93 6.15
CA GLU A 316 4.43 -19.78 7.59
C GLU A 316 5.47 -18.70 7.93
N ALA A 317 5.18 -17.90 8.96
CA ALA A 317 6.09 -16.93 9.55
C ALA A 317 5.96 -16.93 11.08
N ALA A 318 6.86 -16.24 11.76
CA ALA A 318 6.84 -16.14 13.20
C ALA A 318 7.37 -14.80 13.73
N SER A 319 6.89 -14.43 14.91
CA SER A 319 7.53 -13.38 15.71
C SER A 319 8.89 -13.86 16.25
N ARG A 320 9.75 -12.92 16.63
CA ARG A 320 11.02 -13.25 17.29
C ARG A 320 10.84 -14.12 18.53
N VAL A 321 9.82 -13.85 19.35
CA VAL A 321 9.58 -14.60 20.59
C VAL A 321 9.32 -16.07 20.27
N ALA A 322 8.44 -16.34 19.30
CA ALA A 322 8.14 -17.71 18.87
C ALA A 322 9.37 -18.46 18.31
N VAL A 323 10.29 -17.75 17.66
CA VAL A 323 11.56 -18.31 17.16
C VAL A 323 12.54 -18.56 18.31
N ASP A 324 12.71 -17.60 19.20
CA ASP A 324 13.60 -17.69 20.37
C ASP A 324 13.14 -18.83 21.31
N ASP A 325 11.82 -19.09 21.39
CA ASP A 325 11.23 -20.22 22.13
C ASP A 325 11.34 -21.57 21.40
N GLY A 326 11.89 -21.60 20.18
CA GLY A 326 12.13 -22.81 19.41
C GLY A 326 10.92 -23.37 18.65
N ASN A 327 9.82 -22.62 18.56
CA ASN A 327 8.62 -23.08 17.85
C ASN A 327 8.75 -22.96 16.32
N MET A 328 9.60 -22.04 15.84
CA MET A 328 9.82 -21.79 14.41
C MET A 328 11.30 -21.49 14.12
N PRO A 329 11.82 -21.85 12.93
CA PRO A 329 13.22 -21.60 12.61
C PRO A 329 13.48 -20.12 12.31
N ARG A 330 14.75 -19.70 12.48
CA ARG A 330 15.14 -18.28 12.40
C ARG A 330 14.84 -17.61 11.06
N GLU A 331 14.88 -18.36 9.97
CA GLU A 331 14.53 -17.93 8.62
C GLU A 331 13.06 -17.49 8.49
N ARG A 332 12.21 -17.93 9.43
CA ARG A 332 10.78 -17.59 9.48
C ARG A 332 10.49 -16.35 10.31
N GLN A 333 11.50 -15.75 10.92
CA GLN A 333 11.30 -14.59 11.77
C GLN A 333 10.98 -13.35 10.93
N VAL A 334 9.88 -12.68 11.27
CA VAL A 334 9.49 -11.38 10.71
C VAL A 334 9.80 -10.25 11.70
N GLY A 335 10.22 -9.10 11.17
CA GLY A 335 10.48 -7.88 11.94
C GLY A 335 11.83 -7.24 11.61
N ALA A 336 12.19 -6.17 12.34
CA ALA A 336 13.37 -5.34 12.09
C ALA A 336 14.70 -6.09 12.05
N THR A 337 14.80 -7.21 12.79
CA THR A 337 15.98 -8.09 12.82
C THR A 337 15.76 -9.41 12.07
N GLY A 338 14.59 -9.60 11.46
CA GLY A 338 14.25 -10.74 10.61
C GLY A 338 14.00 -10.29 9.19
N THR A 339 13.08 -10.96 8.50
CA THR A 339 12.69 -10.64 7.13
C THR A 339 11.62 -9.56 7.14
N TRP A 340 11.78 -8.58 6.25
CA TRP A 340 10.75 -7.60 5.92
C TRP A 340 9.88 -8.20 4.82
N VAL A 341 8.56 -8.07 4.96
CA VAL A 341 7.59 -8.73 4.08
C VAL A 341 6.58 -7.72 3.54
N THR A 342 6.23 -7.90 2.28
CA THR A 342 5.29 -7.06 1.50
C THR A 342 4.12 -7.93 1.04
N ALA A 343 3.57 -8.73 1.95
CA ALA A 343 2.50 -9.67 1.62
C ALA A 343 1.19 -8.93 1.33
N GLN A 344 0.41 -9.42 0.37
CA GLN A 344 -0.95 -8.94 0.11
C GLN A 344 -1.85 -9.20 1.32
N VAL A 345 -1.67 -10.35 1.97
CA VAL A 345 -2.39 -10.71 3.20
C VAL A 345 -1.42 -11.25 4.25
N TYR A 346 -1.43 -10.64 5.42
CA TYR A 346 -0.66 -11.05 6.59
C TYR A 346 -1.61 -11.34 7.76
N ILE A 347 -1.71 -12.60 8.18
CA ILE A 347 -2.51 -13.00 9.34
C ILE A 347 -1.58 -13.15 10.55
N ALA A 348 -1.70 -12.24 11.51
CA ALA A 348 -0.95 -12.23 12.76
C ALA A 348 -1.75 -12.97 13.85
N VAL A 349 -1.25 -14.12 14.32
CA VAL A 349 -1.91 -14.94 15.33
C VAL A 349 -1.12 -14.90 16.63
N GLY A 350 -1.70 -14.34 17.69
CA GLY A 350 -1.06 -14.25 19.01
C GLY A 350 0.18 -13.34 19.03
N ILE A 351 0.25 -12.34 18.15
CA ILE A 351 1.35 -11.36 18.08
C ILE A 351 0.88 -10.04 18.70
N SER A 352 1.62 -9.52 19.68
CA SER A 352 1.29 -8.26 20.37
C SER A 352 1.56 -7.00 19.54
N GLY A 353 2.47 -7.07 18.57
CA GLY A 353 2.79 -5.96 17.66
C GLY A 353 3.84 -4.98 18.19
N ALA A 354 4.90 -5.49 18.82
CA ALA A 354 6.05 -4.65 19.18
C ALA A 354 6.58 -3.90 17.94
N ILE A 355 7.05 -2.65 18.12
CA ILE A 355 7.49 -1.75 17.03
C ILE A 355 8.43 -2.46 16.04
N GLN A 356 9.33 -3.31 16.54
CA GLN A 356 10.27 -4.06 15.72
C GLN A 356 9.56 -5.06 14.79
N HIS A 357 8.50 -5.72 15.25
CA HIS A 357 7.69 -6.59 14.40
C HIS A 357 6.93 -5.77 13.36
N MET A 358 6.33 -4.65 13.80
CA MET A 358 5.53 -3.77 12.94
C MET A 358 6.32 -3.18 11.78
N GLN A 359 7.59 -2.83 12.01
CA GLN A 359 8.50 -2.37 10.96
C GLN A 359 8.64 -3.40 9.83
N GLY A 360 8.68 -4.69 10.16
CA GLY A 360 8.84 -5.75 9.16
C GLY A 360 7.59 -6.03 8.34
N ILE A 361 6.41 -5.57 8.77
CA ILE A 361 5.12 -5.75 8.06
C ILE A 361 4.50 -4.42 7.62
N GLY A 362 5.25 -3.32 7.68
CA GLY A 362 4.73 -1.98 7.42
C GLY A 362 4.07 -1.87 6.04
N GLN A 363 4.66 -2.55 5.06
CA GLN A 363 4.27 -2.57 3.65
C GLN A 363 3.33 -3.74 3.29
N CYS A 364 2.70 -4.42 4.26
CA CYS A 364 1.67 -5.41 3.97
C CYS A 364 0.32 -4.72 3.68
N ASP A 365 -0.34 -5.13 2.59
CA ASP A 365 -1.58 -4.50 2.12
C ASP A 365 -2.75 -4.72 3.08
N LYS A 366 -2.95 -5.98 3.51
CA LYS A 366 -4.01 -6.36 4.45
C LYS A 366 -3.43 -7.13 5.63
N VAL A 367 -3.61 -6.57 6.82
CA VAL A 367 -3.20 -7.19 8.08
C VAL A 367 -4.44 -7.65 8.83
N VAL A 368 -4.49 -8.95 9.14
CA VAL A 368 -5.54 -9.55 9.98
C VAL A 368 -4.92 -9.93 11.31
N ALA A 369 -5.51 -9.52 12.43
CA ALA A 369 -5.01 -9.86 13.77
C ALA A 369 -5.96 -10.80 14.50
N ILE A 370 -5.42 -11.87 15.08
CA ILE A 370 -6.12 -12.78 15.99
C ILE A 370 -5.39 -12.71 17.32
N ASN A 371 -6.03 -12.13 18.33
CA ASN A 371 -5.42 -11.98 19.65
C ASN A 371 -6.50 -11.93 20.74
N THR A 372 -6.18 -12.37 21.95
CA THR A 372 -7.07 -12.27 23.11
C THR A 372 -7.07 -10.86 23.71
N ASP A 373 -5.98 -10.11 23.56
CA ASP A 373 -5.83 -8.75 24.10
C ASP A 373 -6.24 -7.69 23.08
N GLU A 374 -7.40 -7.06 23.28
CA GLU A 374 -7.93 -5.96 22.46
C GLU A 374 -7.05 -4.70 22.43
N GLY A 375 -6.20 -4.51 23.45
CA GLY A 375 -5.37 -3.32 23.62
C GLY A 375 -4.03 -3.37 22.89
N CYS A 376 -3.66 -4.52 22.32
CA CYS A 376 -2.35 -4.70 21.72
C CYS A 376 -2.14 -3.88 20.45
N ASP A 377 -0.89 -3.52 20.14
CA ASP A 377 -0.56 -2.63 19.03
C ASP A 377 -0.81 -3.29 17.66
N MET A 378 -0.75 -4.62 17.59
CA MET A 378 -1.08 -5.35 16.36
C MET A 378 -2.53 -5.12 15.93
N ILE A 379 -3.48 -5.08 16.87
CA ILE A 379 -4.90 -4.82 16.57
C ILE A 379 -5.09 -3.41 16.00
N LYS A 380 -4.35 -2.42 16.51
CA LYS A 380 -4.43 -1.04 16.02
C LYS A 380 -3.94 -0.91 14.57
N ARG A 381 -3.00 -1.75 14.14
CA ARG A 381 -2.53 -1.81 12.76
C ARG A 381 -3.44 -2.63 11.84
N ALA A 382 -4.15 -3.61 12.39
CA ALA A 382 -4.91 -4.56 11.60
C ALA A 382 -6.07 -3.90 10.86
N ASP A 383 -6.25 -4.27 9.60
CA ASP A 383 -7.44 -3.96 8.82
C ASP A 383 -8.67 -4.72 9.35
N ILE A 384 -8.45 -5.93 9.86
CA ILE A 384 -9.47 -6.79 10.46
C ILE A 384 -8.89 -7.40 11.75
N SER A 385 -9.63 -7.32 12.84
CA SER A 385 -9.25 -7.96 14.11
C SER A 385 -10.32 -8.92 14.60
N ALA A 386 -9.88 -10.07 15.12
CA ALA A 386 -10.71 -11.04 15.81
C ALA A 386 -10.19 -11.19 17.24
N ILE A 387 -11.04 -10.84 18.20
CA ILE A 387 -10.70 -10.90 19.63
C ILE A 387 -11.17 -12.24 20.20
N GLY A 388 -10.24 -13.12 20.55
CA GLY A 388 -10.56 -14.44 21.07
C GLY A 388 -9.38 -15.41 21.08
N ASP A 389 -9.65 -16.63 21.52
CA ASP A 389 -8.66 -17.71 21.57
C ASP A 389 -8.25 -18.12 20.15
N SER A 390 -6.94 -18.21 19.92
CA SER A 390 -6.40 -18.57 18.61
C SER A 390 -6.79 -19.99 18.20
N THR A 391 -6.91 -20.92 19.15
CA THR A 391 -7.24 -22.33 18.91
C THR A 391 -8.63 -22.47 18.30
N ASP A 392 -9.62 -21.83 18.91
CA ASP A 392 -11.01 -21.90 18.46
C ASP A 392 -11.19 -21.21 17.10
N ILE A 393 -10.57 -20.05 16.93
CA ILE A 393 -10.67 -19.27 15.69
C ILE A 393 -9.99 -20.01 14.53
N LEU A 394 -8.80 -20.56 14.73
CA LEU A 394 -8.10 -21.32 13.69
C LEU A 394 -8.86 -22.61 13.32
N ALA A 395 -9.45 -23.32 14.30
CA ALA A 395 -10.29 -24.48 14.03
C ALA A 395 -11.46 -24.13 13.11
N ARG A 396 -12.20 -23.06 13.44
CA ARG A 396 -13.32 -22.61 12.61
C ARG A 396 -12.89 -22.11 11.24
N LEU A 397 -11.74 -21.46 11.15
CA LEU A 397 -11.19 -21.00 9.88
C LEU A 397 -10.88 -22.19 8.95
N VAL A 398 -10.25 -23.25 9.48
CA VAL A 398 -9.97 -24.49 8.74
C VAL A 398 -11.26 -25.10 8.20
N GLU A 399 -12.26 -25.30 9.05
CA GLU A 399 -13.55 -25.86 8.65
C GLU A 399 -14.21 -25.08 7.50
N LEU A 400 -14.25 -23.75 7.60
CA LEU A 400 -14.85 -22.89 6.57
C LEU A 400 -14.10 -22.97 5.23
N VAL A 401 -12.76 -23.03 5.27
CA VAL A 401 -11.93 -23.13 4.07
C VAL A 401 -12.12 -24.47 3.38
N GLU A 402 -12.18 -25.56 4.15
CA GLU A 402 -12.43 -26.90 3.61
C GLU A 402 -13.81 -27.02 2.98
N GLN A 403 -14.86 -26.52 3.65
CA GLN A 403 -16.22 -26.45 3.09
C GLN A 403 -16.24 -25.66 1.78
N ARG A 404 -15.55 -24.51 1.72
CA ARG A 404 -15.47 -23.69 0.50
C ARG A 404 -14.71 -24.39 -0.62
N LYS A 405 -13.65 -25.14 -0.30
CA LYS A 405 -12.92 -25.96 -1.29
C LYS A 405 -13.79 -27.09 -1.84
N GLN A 406 -14.55 -27.78 -0.99
CA GLN A 406 -15.49 -28.83 -1.40
C GLN A 406 -16.62 -28.29 -2.28
N ALA A 407 -17.20 -27.13 -1.93
CA ALA A 407 -18.21 -26.46 -2.74
C ALA A 407 -17.68 -26.09 -4.14
N LYS A 408 -16.46 -25.53 -4.24
CA LYS A 408 -15.82 -25.24 -5.53
C LYS A 408 -15.57 -26.50 -6.37
N GLN A 409 -15.14 -27.60 -5.75
CA GLN A 409 -14.93 -28.86 -6.47
C GLN A 409 -16.23 -29.48 -6.98
N THR A 410 -17.32 -29.32 -6.24
CA THR A 410 -18.65 -29.81 -6.63
C THR A 410 -19.18 -29.00 -7.83
N ASN A 411 -19.12 -27.67 -7.75
CA ASN A 411 -19.52 -26.79 -8.84
C ASN A 411 -18.70 -27.01 -10.12
N ASN A 412 -17.38 -27.25 -9.99
CA ASN A 412 -16.55 -27.56 -11.15
C ASN A 412 -16.89 -28.92 -11.77
N LYS A 413 -17.27 -29.93 -10.98
CA LYS A 413 -17.70 -31.24 -11.52
C LYS A 413 -19.05 -31.18 -12.22
N GLU A 414 -19.99 -30.39 -11.69
CA GLU A 414 -21.30 -30.15 -12.33
C GLU A 414 -21.12 -29.40 -13.66
N ALA A 415 -20.28 -28.36 -13.70
CA ALA A 415 -19.98 -27.62 -14.92
C ALA A 415 -19.29 -28.47 -16.01
N THR A 416 -18.46 -29.45 -15.63
CA THR A 416 -17.83 -30.37 -16.59
C THR A 416 -18.80 -31.44 -17.11
N ASN A 417 -19.79 -31.84 -16.32
CA ASN A 417 -20.80 -32.82 -16.73
C ASN A 417 -21.90 -32.21 -17.62
N GLU A 418 -22.13 -30.90 -17.58
CA GLU A 418 -23.05 -30.21 -18.50
C GLU A 418 -22.42 -29.92 -19.87
N GLN A 419 -21.11 -30.10 -20.02
CA GLN A 419 -20.35 -29.90 -21.27
C GLN A 419 -20.01 -31.21 -21.99
N GLN A 420 -20.45 -32.36 -21.46
CA GLN A 420 -20.45 -33.66 -22.13
C GLN A 420 -21.88 -34.02 -22.55
#